data_AF-A0A8H4CX54-F1
#
_entry.id   AF-A0A8H4CX54-F1
#
_cell.length_a   1.000
_cell.length_b   1.000
_cell.length_c   1.000
_cell.angle_alpha   90.00
_cell.angle_beta   90.00
_cell.angle_gamma   90.00
#
_symmetry.space_group_name_H-M   'P 1'
#
loop_
_entity.id
_entity.type
_entity.pdbx_description
1 polymer ?
#
loop_
_entity_poly.entity_id
_entity_poly.type
_entity_poly.pdbx_seq_one_letter_code
_entity_poly.pdbx_strand_id
1 'polypeptide(L)'
;MGPGANAEESETPRETRGTSDEGISFEDLDGREQAAALHQLIRKSCVEMALNRVDGNDELYVGGIWALRRPSALKERNITHILSVVRFDPAGLKSETDTWENYGKSYKHMVIDVDDVEDSDLLVHLPAAVRFIEDGLHSKSGAAGGKKEAEDGDSFEEKKKRLRAAVKQDLAEDADAITPANNDAPPPAKELNELKLETDERKPPAVYVHCAMGKSRSVSVVVAYLLWKHPGRFGRSKASTEAAQKSSLSKMDEKIAAGVKQRAKEAVEAAVKWVRNTREIAEPNPGFIAQLEMWWAMGCPADVEGHPIYQRWAFQREIDESVAAGQAPSRLRFEDEEVKEDGEGEGKELRCKKCRRTLATPRFVLEHEPQGQAQGDCGHLFVEPLSWMREELEKGALEGRLCCPNGKCGAAVGRYSWRGFRCSCGGWVTPGFSLQRARVDEVKKVGTGAKGMASLGIRMPPGTGRL
;
A
#
# COMPACT_ATOMS: atom_id res chain seq x y z
N MET A 1 37.57 18.91 64.51
CA MET A 1 36.20 18.94 63.97
C MET A 1 36.26 18.41 62.54
N GLY A 2 35.86 17.22 62.16
CA GLY A 2 35.35 16.02 62.81
C GLY A 2 34.89 15.09 61.67
N PRO A 3 35.35 13.83 61.61
CA PRO A 3 34.71 12.83 60.76
C PRO A 3 34.34 11.55 61.53
N GLY A 4 33.43 10.75 60.97
CA GLY A 4 33.46 9.27 61.12
C GLY A 4 32.23 8.56 61.67
N ALA A 5 31.33 8.18 60.75
CA ALA A 5 30.53 6.95 60.55
C ALA A 5 30.13 5.94 61.67
N ASN A 6 29.06 5.19 61.30
CA ASN A 6 28.46 3.93 61.82
C ASN A 6 27.42 4.08 62.94
N ALA A 7 26.31 3.32 63.03
CA ALA A 7 25.59 2.34 62.20
C ALA A 7 24.23 2.03 62.91
N GLU A 8 23.40 1.15 62.30
CA GLU A 8 22.31 0.34 62.92
C GLU A 8 21.02 1.07 63.36
N GLU A 9 19.80 0.53 63.31
CA GLU A 9 19.18 -0.69 62.74
C GLU A 9 17.65 -0.44 62.74
N SER A 10 16.94 -1.19 61.90
CA SER A 10 15.50 -1.15 61.68
C SER A 10 14.68 -1.93 62.71
N GLU A 11 13.58 -1.34 63.21
CA GLU A 11 12.49 -2.07 63.87
C GLU A 11 11.28 -2.23 62.94
N THR A 12 10.75 -3.44 62.78
CA THR A 12 9.30 -3.70 62.66
C THR A 12 8.95 -5.16 63.07
N PRO A 13 7.70 -5.45 63.51
CA PRO A 13 7.35 -6.65 64.27
C PRO A 13 6.74 -7.81 63.44
N ARG A 14 6.73 -9.01 64.05
CA ARG A 14 5.93 -10.23 63.75
C ARG A 14 4.46 -9.89 63.45
N GLU A 15 3.67 -10.56 62.61
CA GLU A 15 3.41 -11.97 62.26
C GLU A 15 2.59 -11.93 60.93
N THR A 16 2.55 -12.93 60.05
CA THR A 16 1.52 -13.99 60.03
C THR A 16 1.89 -15.09 59.03
N ARG A 17 1.77 -16.36 59.46
CA ARG A 17 1.76 -17.55 58.60
C ARG A 17 0.61 -17.50 57.59
N GLY A 18 0.91 -17.70 56.32
CA GLY A 18 -0.06 -17.98 55.25
C GLY A 18 0.58 -18.89 54.19
N THR A 19 0.14 -20.16 54.21
CA THR A 19 0.17 -21.18 53.14
C THR A 19 1.31 -21.12 52.10
N SER A 20 2.26 -22.05 52.26
CA SER A 20 3.30 -22.41 51.30
C SER A 20 2.70 -22.95 49.99
N ASP A 21 2.77 -22.14 48.94
CA ASP A 21 2.82 -22.65 47.56
C ASP A 21 4.29 -22.98 47.30
N GLU A 22 4.69 -24.23 47.55
CA GLU A 22 6.04 -24.72 47.25
C GLU A 22 6.18 -24.90 45.73
N GLY A 23 6.34 -23.78 45.02
CA GLY A 23 6.88 -23.79 43.66
C GLY A 23 8.34 -24.18 43.72
N ILE A 24 8.70 -25.31 43.11
CA ILE A 24 10.09 -25.75 42.93
C ILE A 24 10.86 -24.60 42.25
N SER A 25 11.92 -24.10 42.89
CA SER A 25 12.71 -23.00 42.34
C SER A 25 13.49 -23.49 41.12
N PHE A 26 13.73 -22.64 40.13
CA PHE A 26 14.47 -23.01 38.91
C PHE A 26 15.88 -23.57 39.20
N GLU A 27 16.45 -23.17 40.34
CA GLU A 27 17.76 -23.61 40.84
C GLU A 27 17.73 -25.03 41.42
N ASP A 28 16.54 -25.54 41.78
CA ASP A 28 16.33 -26.88 42.37
C ASP A 28 16.07 -27.99 41.34
N LEU A 29 15.90 -27.63 40.06
CA LEU A 29 15.64 -28.58 38.95
C LEU A 29 16.93 -29.26 38.47
N ASP A 30 16.84 -30.50 37.99
CA ASP A 30 18.02 -31.18 37.44
C ASP A 30 18.54 -30.47 36.17
N GLY A 31 19.80 -30.70 35.77
CA GLY A 31 20.40 -30.00 34.63
C GLY A 31 19.68 -30.23 33.27
N ARG A 32 18.87 -31.29 33.12
CA ARG A 32 18.03 -31.52 31.93
C ARG A 32 16.70 -30.79 32.04
N GLU A 33 16.11 -30.72 33.22
CA GLU A 33 14.90 -29.96 33.53
C GLU A 33 15.13 -28.46 33.43
N GLN A 34 16.27 -27.95 33.91
CA GLN A 34 16.70 -26.56 33.72
C GLN A 34 16.89 -26.23 32.23
N ALA A 35 17.52 -27.13 31.46
CA ALA A 35 17.68 -26.95 30.02
C ALA A 35 16.33 -26.97 29.27
N ALA A 36 15.41 -27.87 29.65
CA ALA A 36 14.07 -27.93 29.09
C ALA A 36 13.23 -26.68 29.44
N ALA A 37 13.31 -26.22 30.69
CA ALA A 37 12.66 -25.00 31.16
C ALA A 37 13.22 -23.75 30.47
N LEU A 38 14.55 -23.64 30.32
CA LEU A 38 15.21 -22.58 29.56
C LEU A 38 14.82 -22.61 28.07
N HIS A 39 14.77 -23.80 27.46
CA HIS A 39 14.29 -23.97 26.09
C HIS A 39 12.82 -23.55 25.94
N GLN A 40 11.95 -23.87 26.91
CA GLN A 40 10.57 -23.39 26.92
C GLN A 40 10.50 -21.86 27.08
N LEU A 41 11.34 -21.28 27.93
CA LEU A 41 11.40 -19.83 28.15
C LEU A 41 11.85 -19.09 26.88
N ILE A 42 12.92 -19.58 26.24
CA ILE A 42 13.41 -19.07 24.95
C ILE A 42 12.34 -19.24 23.88
N ARG A 43 11.64 -20.39 23.84
CA ARG A 43 10.55 -20.63 22.89
C ARG A 43 9.39 -19.64 23.08
N LYS A 44 8.97 -19.40 24.33
CA LYS A 44 7.94 -18.39 24.68
C LYS A 44 8.40 -16.98 24.30
N SER A 45 9.62 -16.59 24.66
CA SER A 45 10.20 -15.29 24.30
C SER A 45 10.31 -15.11 22.79
N CYS A 46 10.74 -16.12 22.03
CA CYS A 46 10.75 -16.08 20.56
C CYS A 46 9.35 -15.95 19.94
N VAL A 47 8.31 -16.47 20.59
CA VAL A 47 6.91 -16.33 20.14
C VAL A 47 6.42 -14.90 20.38
N GLU A 48 6.67 -14.34 21.55
CA GLU A 48 6.40 -12.94 21.87
C GLU A 48 7.18 -12.00 20.94
N MET A 49 8.37 -12.41 20.50
CA MET A 49 9.18 -11.70 19.51
C MET A 49 8.79 -12.00 18.06
N ALA A 50 7.85 -12.91 17.77
CA ALA A 50 7.44 -13.28 16.42
C ALA A 50 6.01 -12.86 16.07
N LEU A 51 5.15 -12.69 17.08
CA LEU A 51 3.72 -12.42 16.93
C LEU A 51 3.26 -11.47 18.03
N ASN A 52 3.11 -10.19 17.70
CA ASN A 52 2.76 -9.14 18.65
C ASN A 52 1.33 -8.66 18.40
N ARG A 53 0.54 -8.54 19.47
CA ARG A 53 -0.78 -7.90 19.40
C ARG A 53 -0.58 -6.41 19.17
N VAL A 54 -1.32 -5.82 18.25
CA VAL A 54 -1.34 -4.37 18.06
C VAL A 54 -2.15 -3.76 19.20
N ASP A 55 -1.66 -2.65 19.75
CA ASP A 55 -2.36 -1.90 20.80
C ASP A 55 -3.75 -1.47 20.32
N GLY A 56 -4.79 -1.78 21.09
CA GLY A 56 -6.17 -1.43 20.74
C GLY A 56 -7.19 -2.44 21.23
N ASN A 57 -8.44 -2.24 20.82
CA ASN A 57 -9.57 -3.10 21.20
C ASN A 57 -9.69 -4.35 20.31
N ASP A 58 -8.94 -4.40 19.20
CA ASP A 58 -9.01 -5.48 18.22
C ASP A 58 -7.99 -6.57 18.51
N GLU A 59 -8.36 -7.81 18.22
CA GLU A 59 -7.43 -8.94 18.20
C GLU A 59 -6.64 -8.99 16.88
N LEU A 60 -5.91 -7.90 16.61
CA LEU A 60 -5.03 -7.76 15.47
C LEU A 60 -3.59 -8.06 15.87
N TYR A 61 -2.93 -8.95 15.14
CA TYR A 61 -1.57 -9.39 15.40
C TYR A 61 -0.67 -9.11 14.19
N VAL A 62 0.57 -8.70 14.45
CA VAL A 62 1.60 -8.44 13.43
C VAL A 62 2.88 -9.20 13.73
N GLY A 63 3.53 -9.73 12.69
CA GLY A 63 4.72 -10.55 12.90
C GLY A 63 5.43 -11.03 11.64
N GLY A 64 6.34 -11.98 11.85
CA GLY A 64 7.13 -12.62 10.80
C GLY A 64 6.61 -14.01 10.43
N ILE A 65 7.10 -14.56 9.32
CA ILE A 65 6.69 -15.88 8.80
C ILE A 65 6.95 -17.02 9.81
N TRP A 66 7.93 -16.83 10.70
CA TRP A 66 8.30 -17.82 11.73
C TRP A 66 7.19 -18.11 12.73
N ALA A 67 6.23 -17.20 12.92
CA ALA A 67 5.08 -17.46 13.78
C ALA A 67 4.19 -18.58 13.23
N LEU A 68 4.12 -18.73 11.89
CA LEU A 68 3.35 -19.80 11.27
C LEU A 68 3.92 -21.18 11.59
N ARG A 69 5.23 -21.29 11.89
CA ARG A 69 5.82 -22.57 12.32
C ARG A 69 5.30 -23.08 13.66
N ARG A 70 4.47 -22.31 14.37
CA ARG A 70 3.91 -22.67 15.68
C ARG A 70 2.38 -22.60 15.67
N PRO A 71 1.69 -23.62 15.12
CA PRO A 71 0.23 -23.64 15.07
C PRO A 71 -0.42 -23.51 16.46
N SER A 72 0.20 -24.03 17.51
CA SER A 72 -0.26 -23.90 18.89
C SER A 72 -0.39 -22.44 19.33
N ALA A 73 0.58 -21.58 18.99
CA ALA A 73 0.57 -20.16 19.33
C ALA A 73 -0.53 -19.39 18.58
N LEU A 74 -0.86 -19.82 17.35
CA LEU A 74 -1.97 -19.26 16.58
C LEU A 74 -3.32 -19.63 17.21
N LYS A 75 -3.45 -20.89 17.64
CA LYS A 75 -4.66 -21.42 18.28
C LYS A 75 -4.92 -20.77 19.64
N GLU A 76 -3.89 -20.62 20.48
CA GLU A 76 -4.02 -20.00 21.82
C GLU A 76 -4.65 -18.59 21.76
N ARG A 77 -4.34 -17.87 20.68
CA ARG A 77 -4.78 -16.50 20.39
C ARG A 77 -6.04 -16.41 19.53
N ASN A 78 -6.67 -17.56 19.22
CA ASN A 78 -7.87 -17.65 18.41
C ASN A 78 -7.75 -16.96 17.04
N ILE A 79 -6.59 -17.10 16.39
CA ILE A 79 -6.38 -16.58 15.05
C ILE A 79 -7.26 -17.39 14.08
N THR A 80 -8.06 -16.68 13.29
CA THR A 80 -8.98 -17.27 12.30
C THR A 80 -8.62 -16.84 10.88
N HIS A 81 -7.95 -15.70 10.75
CA HIS A 81 -7.58 -15.09 9.48
C HIS A 81 -6.09 -14.82 9.44
N ILE A 82 -5.44 -15.17 8.33
CA ILE A 82 -4.02 -14.94 8.10
C ILE A 82 -3.85 -14.13 6.81
N LEU A 83 -3.10 -13.04 6.89
CA LEU A 83 -2.70 -12.23 5.74
C LEU A 83 -1.19 -12.29 5.57
N SER A 84 -0.73 -12.94 4.50
CA SER A 84 0.67 -13.01 4.12
C SER A 84 1.01 -11.92 3.11
N VAL A 85 1.83 -10.95 3.50
CA VAL A 85 2.33 -9.87 2.62
C VAL A 85 3.76 -10.21 2.19
N VAL A 86 3.89 -11.34 1.49
CA VAL A 86 5.13 -11.91 0.96
C VAL A 86 4.75 -13.09 0.07
N ARG A 87 5.58 -13.39 -0.94
CA ARG A 87 5.52 -14.68 -1.64
C ARG A 87 5.45 -15.83 -0.64
N PHE A 88 4.38 -16.60 -0.69
CA PHE A 88 4.12 -17.66 0.28
C PHE A 88 4.35 -19.03 -0.37
N ASP A 89 5.37 -19.74 0.10
CA ASP A 89 5.63 -21.13 -0.28
C ASP A 89 5.34 -22.07 0.91
N PRO A 90 4.22 -22.83 0.86
CA PRO A 90 3.86 -23.80 1.89
C PRO A 90 4.90 -24.88 2.12
N ALA A 91 5.63 -25.30 1.08
CA ALA A 91 6.53 -26.46 1.12
C ALA A 91 7.76 -26.20 1.99
N GLY A 92 8.20 -24.93 2.07
CA GLY A 92 9.32 -24.51 2.92
C GLY A 92 8.99 -24.39 4.41
N LEU A 93 7.72 -24.50 4.80
CA LEU A 93 7.27 -24.22 6.16
C LEU A 93 7.18 -25.49 7.02
N LYS A 94 8.28 -25.87 7.66
CA LYS A 94 8.28 -26.91 8.71
C LYS A 94 7.67 -26.34 10.00
N SER A 95 6.50 -26.83 10.41
CA SER A 95 5.84 -26.44 11.65
C SER A 95 6.06 -27.45 12.79
N GLU A 96 5.72 -27.05 14.01
CA GLU A 96 5.86 -27.84 15.23
C GLU A 96 5.02 -29.13 15.25
N THR A 97 3.82 -29.09 14.65
CA THR A 97 2.85 -30.20 14.78
C THR A 97 2.49 -30.84 13.44
N ASP A 98 2.45 -30.07 12.34
CA ASP A 98 1.92 -30.54 11.06
C ASP A 98 2.45 -29.71 9.85
N THR A 99 2.10 -30.05 8.61
CA THR A 99 2.42 -29.24 7.43
C THR A 99 1.40 -28.11 7.23
N TRP A 100 1.82 -26.99 6.61
CA TRP A 100 0.89 -25.88 6.30
C TRP A 100 -0.33 -26.35 5.49
N GLU A 101 -0.14 -27.31 4.59
CA GLU A 101 -1.20 -27.88 3.77
C GLU A 101 -2.32 -28.52 4.58
N ASN A 102 -2.03 -28.95 5.81
CA ASN A 102 -3.00 -29.56 6.71
C ASN A 102 -3.61 -28.52 7.64
N TYR A 103 -2.83 -27.88 8.51
CA TYR A 103 -3.39 -26.94 9.49
C TYR A 103 -3.82 -25.62 8.85
N GLY A 104 -3.18 -25.17 7.77
CA GLY A 104 -3.50 -23.93 7.07
C GLY A 104 -4.94 -23.90 6.55
N LYS A 105 -5.55 -25.06 6.26
CA LYS A 105 -6.96 -25.19 5.84
C LYS A 105 -7.95 -24.71 6.89
N SER A 106 -7.55 -24.63 8.16
CA SER A 106 -8.40 -24.14 9.25
C SER A 106 -8.47 -22.60 9.33
N TYR A 107 -7.66 -21.89 8.53
CA TYR A 107 -7.61 -20.43 8.53
C TYR A 107 -8.12 -19.88 7.20
N LYS A 108 -8.82 -18.75 7.23
CA LYS A 108 -9.03 -17.95 6.01
C LYS A 108 -7.70 -17.27 5.68
N HIS A 109 -7.12 -17.59 4.53
CA HIS A 109 -5.78 -17.13 4.16
C HIS A 109 -5.84 -16.25 2.91
N MET A 110 -5.22 -15.07 2.99
CA MET A 110 -5.00 -14.19 1.85
C MET A 110 -3.51 -13.93 1.67
N VAL A 111 -3.04 -13.98 0.43
CA VAL A 111 -1.64 -13.74 0.06
C VAL A 111 -1.57 -12.52 -0.85
N ILE A 112 -0.69 -11.59 -0.51
CA ILE A 112 -0.27 -10.47 -1.33
C ILE A 112 1.21 -10.72 -1.65
N ASP A 113 1.48 -11.07 -2.90
CA ASP A 113 2.84 -11.33 -3.38
C ASP A 113 3.54 -10.01 -3.71
N VAL A 114 4.23 -9.45 -2.72
CA VAL A 114 4.96 -8.18 -2.81
C VAL A 114 6.32 -8.30 -2.12
N ASP A 115 7.36 -7.79 -2.78
CA ASP A 115 8.73 -7.72 -2.29
C ASP A 115 8.97 -6.49 -1.41
N ASP A 116 10.02 -6.52 -0.60
CA ASP A 116 10.35 -5.46 0.36
C ASP A 116 11.26 -4.39 -0.25
N VAL A 117 10.83 -3.81 -1.36
CA VAL A 117 11.59 -2.82 -2.13
C VAL A 117 10.76 -1.55 -2.34
N GLU A 118 11.42 -0.41 -2.53
CA GLU A 118 10.77 0.90 -2.56
C GLU A 118 9.89 1.11 -3.80
N ASP A 119 10.18 0.39 -4.88
CA ASP A 119 9.49 0.37 -6.16
C ASP A 119 8.33 -0.64 -6.21
N SER A 120 8.11 -1.45 -5.17
CA SER A 120 6.95 -2.36 -5.13
C SER A 120 5.63 -1.59 -4.95
N ASP A 121 4.58 -1.94 -5.70
CA ASP A 121 3.24 -1.37 -5.51
C ASP A 121 2.44 -2.13 -4.44
N LEU A 122 2.45 -1.63 -3.21
CA LEU A 122 1.58 -2.13 -2.14
C LEU A 122 0.24 -1.39 -2.11
N LEU A 123 0.20 -0.15 -2.60
CA LEU A 123 -0.95 0.77 -2.52
C LEU A 123 -2.20 0.18 -3.17
N VAL A 124 -2.05 -0.45 -4.33
CA VAL A 124 -3.15 -1.11 -5.05
C VAL A 124 -3.82 -2.23 -4.24
N HIS A 125 -3.08 -2.89 -3.35
CA HIS A 125 -3.56 -3.99 -2.53
C HIS A 125 -4.20 -3.56 -1.21
N LEU A 126 -3.97 -2.31 -0.76
CA LEU A 126 -4.45 -1.84 0.54
C LEU A 126 -5.97 -1.95 0.73
N PRO A 127 -6.84 -1.63 -0.24
CA PRO A 127 -8.28 -1.78 -0.05
C PRO A 127 -8.70 -3.22 0.25
N ALA A 128 -8.13 -4.19 -0.47
CA ALA A 128 -8.42 -5.61 -0.24
C ALA A 128 -7.86 -6.09 1.11
N ALA A 129 -6.64 -5.67 1.45
CA ALA A 129 -5.99 -5.96 2.72
C ALA A 129 -6.80 -5.45 3.92
N VAL A 130 -7.22 -4.18 3.88
CA VAL A 130 -8.01 -3.53 4.92
C VAL A 130 -9.36 -4.21 5.10
N ARG A 131 -10.06 -4.54 4.00
CA ARG A 131 -11.34 -5.28 4.06
C ARG A 131 -11.16 -6.66 4.68
N PHE A 132 -10.12 -7.40 4.27
CA PHE A 132 -9.85 -8.72 4.83
C PHE A 132 -9.60 -8.67 6.35
N ILE A 133 -8.87 -7.66 6.83
CA ILE A 133 -8.63 -7.46 8.26
C ILE A 133 -9.94 -7.10 8.97
N GLU A 134 -10.71 -6.16 8.43
CA GLU A 134 -11.98 -5.74 9.04
C GLU A 134 -12.98 -6.89 9.12
N ASP A 135 -13.16 -7.62 8.02
CA ASP A 135 -14.01 -8.81 7.96
C ASP A 135 -13.51 -9.87 8.93
N GLY A 136 -12.20 -10.07 9.04
CA GLY A 136 -11.63 -11.08 9.94
C GLY A 136 -11.82 -10.77 11.43
N LEU A 137 -11.83 -9.48 11.80
CA LEU A 137 -12.02 -9.03 13.18
C LEU A 137 -13.50 -8.96 13.60
N HIS A 138 -14.42 -8.73 12.65
CA HIS A 138 -15.83 -8.48 12.96
C HIS A 138 -16.82 -9.41 12.26
N SER A 139 -16.36 -10.41 11.51
CA SER A 139 -17.25 -11.42 10.92
C SER A 139 -18.03 -12.10 12.03
N LYS A 140 -19.34 -11.88 12.05
CA LYS A 140 -20.27 -12.67 12.86
C LYS A 140 -20.12 -14.12 12.43
N SER A 141 -19.76 -15.01 13.36
CA SER A 141 -19.86 -16.46 13.12
C SER A 141 -21.30 -16.76 12.66
N GLY A 142 -21.46 -17.13 11.38
CA GLY A 142 -22.76 -17.48 10.78
C GLY A 142 -23.33 -16.51 9.73
N ALA A 143 -22.77 -16.51 8.52
CA ALA A 143 -23.51 -16.25 7.29
C ALA A 143 -22.76 -16.84 6.08
N ALA A 144 -22.95 -18.14 5.85
CA ALA A 144 -22.70 -18.74 4.54
C ALA A 144 -23.68 -18.10 3.52
N GLY A 145 -23.24 -17.03 2.87
CA GLY A 145 -23.95 -16.37 1.78
C GLY A 145 -23.50 -16.95 0.45
N GLY A 146 -24.21 -17.97 -0.03
CA GLY A 146 -24.01 -18.53 -1.36
C GLY A 146 -24.41 -17.56 -2.48
N LYS A 147 -23.64 -17.59 -3.57
CA LYS A 147 -24.07 -17.33 -4.96
C LYS A 147 -23.31 -18.34 -5.82
N LYS A 148 -23.99 -19.40 -6.27
CA LYS A 148 -24.53 -19.57 -7.64
C LYS A 148 -23.45 -19.71 -8.70
N GLU A 149 -23.04 -20.95 -8.94
CA GLU A 149 -22.74 -21.45 -10.28
C GLU A 149 -23.57 -22.71 -10.50
N ALA A 150 -24.19 -22.77 -11.67
CA ALA A 150 -25.23 -23.70 -12.06
C ALA A 150 -24.62 -24.93 -12.78
N GLU A 151 -25.33 -26.06 -12.62
CA GLU A 151 -25.48 -27.15 -13.59
C GLU A 151 -24.23 -27.92 -14.06
N ASP A 152 -23.88 -29.00 -13.35
CA ASP A 152 -23.55 -30.32 -13.93
C ASP A 152 -23.37 -31.38 -12.82
N GLY A 153 -24.45 -31.72 -12.11
CA GLY A 153 -24.38 -32.45 -10.84
C GLY A 153 -24.49 -33.98 -10.90
N ASP A 154 -25.02 -34.57 -11.97
CA ASP A 154 -25.46 -35.97 -11.90
C ASP A 154 -24.46 -37.00 -12.46
N SER A 155 -23.45 -36.58 -13.24
CA SER A 155 -22.50 -37.52 -13.85
C SER A 155 -21.34 -37.92 -12.93
N PHE A 156 -20.98 -37.07 -11.96
CA PHE A 156 -19.73 -37.22 -11.23
C PHE A 156 -19.82 -38.22 -10.07
N GLU A 157 -20.95 -38.27 -9.38
CA GLU A 157 -21.11 -39.11 -8.19
C GLU A 157 -21.35 -40.59 -8.55
N GLU A 158 -21.94 -40.85 -9.71
CA GLU A 158 -22.03 -42.20 -10.28
C GLU A 158 -20.66 -42.71 -10.77
N LYS A 159 -19.83 -41.84 -11.35
CA LYS A 159 -18.43 -42.15 -11.71
C LYS A 159 -17.55 -42.43 -10.48
N LYS A 160 -17.69 -41.64 -9.42
CA LYS A 160 -16.95 -41.81 -8.15
C LYS A 160 -17.36 -43.10 -7.42
N LYS A 161 -18.63 -43.49 -7.52
CA LYS A 161 -19.12 -44.77 -6.97
C LYS A 161 -18.59 -45.97 -7.74
N ARG A 162 -18.51 -45.90 -9.07
CA ARG A 162 -17.90 -46.95 -9.92
C ARG A 162 -16.40 -47.09 -9.69
N LEU A 163 -15.67 -45.98 -9.55
CA LEU A 163 -14.23 -45.99 -9.28
C LEU A 163 -13.91 -46.61 -7.91
N ARG A 164 -14.72 -46.29 -6.88
CA ARG A 164 -14.58 -46.89 -5.55
C ARG A 164 -14.93 -48.38 -5.51
N ALA A 165 -15.83 -48.84 -6.37
CA ALA A 165 -16.17 -50.26 -6.49
C ALA A 165 -15.02 -51.03 -7.18
N ALA A 166 -14.41 -50.48 -8.23
CA ALA A 166 -13.27 -51.09 -8.93
C ALA A 166 -12.04 -51.21 -8.02
N VAL A 167 -11.70 -50.15 -7.27
CA VAL A 167 -10.56 -50.17 -6.33
C VAL A 167 -10.77 -51.16 -5.18
N LYS A 168 -12.03 -51.44 -4.80
CA LYS A 168 -12.34 -52.45 -3.77
C LYS A 168 -12.24 -53.89 -4.28
N GLN A 169 -12.34 -54.08 -5.59
CA GLN A 169 -12.22 -55.37 -6.25
C GLN A 169 -10.75 -55.74 -6.48
N ASP A 170 -9.91 -54.75 -6.83
CA ASP A 170 -8.46 -54.94 -7.01
C ASP A 170 -7.71 -55.21 -5.69
N LEU A 171 -8.25 -54.76 -4.54
CA LEU A 171 -7.65 -54.97 -3.22
C LEU A 171 -7.99 -56.33 -2.56
N ALA A 172 -8.80 -57.17 -3.21
CA ALA A 172 -9.22 -58.46 -2.67
C ALA A 172 -8.46 -59.66 -3.27
N GLU A 173 -7.64 -59.46 -4.32
CA GLU A 173 -6.97 -60.56 -5.03
C GLU A 173 -5.46 -60.71 -4.75
N ASP A 174 -4.81 -59.78 -4.03
CA ASP A 174 -3.37 -59.86 -3.69
C ASP A 174 -3.10 -60.05 -2.19
N ALA A 175 -3.84 -60.96 -1.55
CA ALA A 175 -3.65 -61.34 -0.15
C ALA A 175 -3.00 -62.73 0.00
N ASP A 176 -1.90 -63.01 -0.71
CA ASP A 176 -1.06 -64.19 -0.42
C ASP A 176 0.35 -64.06 -1.05
N ALA A 177 1.23 -63.23 -0.47
CA ALA A 177 2.69 -63.41 -0.59
C ALA A 177 3.49 -62.52 0.38
N ILE A 178 4.31 -63.20 1.22
CA ILE A 178 5.58 -62.73 1.83
C ILE A 178 5.53 -62.13 3.25
N THR A 179 6.16 -62.87 4.17
CA THR A 179 6.84 -62.42 5.41
C THR A 179 8.29 -62.92 5.35
N PRO A 180 9.22 -62.50 6.26
CA PRO A 180 9.62 -61.14 6.66
C PRO A 180 11.16 -60.97 6.66
N ALA A 181 11.71 -59.75 6.64
CA ALA A 181 13.07 -59.50 7.14
C ALA A 181 13.32 -58.02 7.48
N ASN A 182 13.99 -57.84 8.62
CA ASN A 182 14.59 -56.64 9.21
C ASN A 182 13.67 -55.65 9.94
N ASN A 183 13.47 -55.98 11.22
CA ASN A 183 13.12 -55.04 12.29
C ASN A 183 14.34 -54.18 12.63
N ASP A 184 14.31 -52.89 12.31
CA ASP A 184 15.10 -51.84 13.01
C ASP A 184 14.62 -50.40 12.69
N ALA A 185 13.33 -50.23 12.40
CA ALA A 185 12.71 -48.92 12.33
C ALA A 185 11.75 -48.75 13.53
N PRO A 186 11.93 -47.74 14.40
CA PRO A 186 10.91 -47.43 15.40
C PRO A 186 9.58 -47.14 14.67
N PRO A 187 8.46 -47.72 15.13
CA PRO A 187 7.18 -47.58 14.44
C PRO A 187 6.78 -46.10 14.37
N PRO A 188 6.26 -45.61 13.24
CA PRO A 188 5.67 -44.28 13.19
C PRO A 188 4.56 -44.22 14.24
N ALA A 189 4.62 -43.20 15.10
CA ALA A 189 3.65 -42.98 16.16
C ALA A 189 2.23 -43.03 15.58
N LYS A 190 1.45 -44.01 16.04
CA LYS A 190 0.03 -44.12 15.75
C LYS A 190 -0.69 -43.08 16.59
N GLU A 191 -1.11 -41.99 15.96
CA GLU A 191 -2.36 -41.24 16.19
C GLU A 191 -2.30 -39.94 15.36
N LEU A 192 -2.72 -40.02 14.10
CA LEU A 192 -2.79 -38.86 13.19
C LEU A 192 -4.12 -38.84 12.42
N ASN A 193 -5.19 -39.37 13.03
CA ASN A 193 -6.54 -39.16 12.53
C ASN A 193 -7.15 -37.93 13.21
N GLU A 194 -7.30 -36.88 12.38
CA GLU A 194 -8.15 -35.71 12.60
C GLU A 194 -7.75 -34.74 13.72
N LEU A 195 -6.67 -33.96 13.52
CA LEU A 195 -6.60 -32.62 14.10
C LEU A 195 -7.62 -31.70 13.41
N LYS A 196 -8.90 -31.84 13.77
CA LYS A 196 -9.88 -30.76 13.59
C LYS A 196 -9.49 -29.67 14.58
N LEU A 197 -8.82 -28.63 14.07
CA LEU A 197 -8.50 -27.44 14.85
C LEU A 197 -9.80 -26.67 15.11
N GLU A 198 -10.52 -27.06 16.16
CA GLU A 198 -11.70 -26.35 16.62
C GLU A 198 -11.30 -24.96 17.13
N THR A 199 -11.96 -23.91 16.61
CA THR A 199 -11.85 -22.53 17.09
C THR A 199 -12.68 -22.37 18.35
N ASP A 200 -12.19 -21.61 19.33
CA ASP A 200 -12.94 -21.37 20.57
C ASP A 200 -13.96 -20.25 20.31
N GLU A 201 -15.22 -20.62 20.02
CA GLU A 201 -16.30 -19.67 19.72
C GLU A 201 -16.57 -18.65 20.85
N ARG A 202 -16.01 -18.87 22.05
CA ARG A 202 -16.08 -17.93 23.18
C ARG A 202 -15.08 -16.78 23.07
N LYS A 203 -14.02 -16.92 22.28
CA LYS A 203 -13.02 -15.86 22.06
C LYS A 203 -13.36 -15.09 20.79
N PRO A 204 -13.15 -13.76 20.76
CA PRO A 204 -13.32 -12.99 19.54
C PRO A 204 -12.39 -13.51 18.45
N PRO A 205 -12.77 -13.44 17.15
CA PRO A 205 -11.91 -13.85 16.07
C PRO A 205 -10.71 -12.90 15.96
N ALA A 206 -9.52 -13.48 15.76
CA ALA A 206 -8.28 -12.72 15.61
C ALA A 206 -7.72 -12.80 14.19
N VAL A 207 -7.02 -11.73 13.78
CA VAL A 207 -6.36 -11.63 12.48
C VAL A 207 -4.85 -11.53 12.68
N TYR A 208 -4.09 -12.33 11.92
CA TYR A 208 -2.64 -12.27 11.90
C TYR A 208 -2.10 -11.78 10.55
N VAL A 209 -1.37 -10.67 10.57
CA VAL A 209 -0.72 -10.09 9.39
C VAL A 209 0.79 -10.30 9.48
N HIS A 210 1.37 -10.96 8.48
CA HIS A 210 2.80 -11.26 8.49
C HIS A 210 3.49 -11.03 7.16
N CYS A 211 4.80 -10.84 7.22
CA CYS A 211 5.70 -10.89 6.06
C CYS A 211 6.89 -11.80 6.40
N ALA A 212 8.09 -11.53 5.90
CA ALA A 212 9.28 -12.27 6.32
C ALA A 212 9.67 -11.96 7.79
N MET A 213 10.00 -10.70 8.08
CA MET A 213 10.52 -10.27 9.39
C MET A 213 9.46 -9.67 10.33
N GLY A 214 8.31 -9.26 9.81
CA GLY A 214 7.36 -8.46 10.58
C GLY A 214 7.86 -7.05 10.88
N LYS A 215 8.56 -6.44 9.92
CA LYS A 215 9.22 -5.12 10.02
C LYS A 215 8.61 -4.09 9.07
N SER A 216 8.54 -4.41 7.77
CA SER A 216 8.14 -3.46 6.73
C SER A 216 6.77 -3.82 6.12
N ARG A 217 6.69 -4.73 5.15
CA ARG A 217 5.43 -5.11 4.43
C ARG A 217 4.18 -5.32 5.30
N SER A 218 4.25 -6.20 6.30
CA SER A 218 3.09 -6.46 7.18
C SER A 218 2.74 -5.26 8.06
N VAL A 219 3.75 -4.51 8.52
CA VAL A 219 3.56 -3.28 9.28
C VAL A 219 2.88 -2.23 8.40
N SER A 220 3.28 -2.08 7.13
CA SER A 220 2.63 -1.15 6.19
C SER A 220 1.14 -1.44 6.06
N VAL A 221 0.76 -2.71 5.91
CA VAL A 221 -0.65 -3.11 5.82
C VAL A 221 -1.42 -2.83 7.12
N VAL A 222 -0.83 -3.13 8.27
CA VAL A 222 -1.44 -2.81 9.58
C VAL A 222 -1.61 -1.30 9.76
N VAL A 223 -0.61 -0.50 9.38
CA VAL A 223 -0.69 0.96 9.41
C VAL A 223 -1.82 1.46 8.50
N ALA A 224 -1.95 0.93 7.28
CA ALA A 224 -3.04 1.28 6.37
C ALA A 224 -4.43 1.01 6.99
N TYR A 225 -4.57 -0.13 7.69
CA TYR A 225 -5.79 -0.48 8.42
C TYR A 225 -6.08 0.50 9.55
N LEU A 226 -5.09 0.84 10.38
CA LEU A 226 -5.25 1.79 11.48
C LEU A 226 -5.65 3.18 10.98
N LEU A 227 -5.00 3.67 9.91
CA LEU A 227 -5.33 4.95 9.28
C LEU A 227 -6.78 4.96 8.75
N TRP A 228 -7.23 3.87 8.13
CA TRP A 228 -8.60 3.74 7.63
C TRP A 228 -9.63 3.64 8.78
N LYS A 229 -9.36 2.86 9.83
CA LYS A 229 -10.31 2.63 10.94
C LYS A 229 -10.42 3.80 11.90
N HIS A 230 -9.30 4.49 12.17
CA HIS A 230 -9.22 5.52 13.19
C HIS A 230 -8.77 6.90 12.65
N PRO A 231 -9.41 7.45 11.59
CA PRO A 231 -8.96 8.69 10.98
C PRO A 231 -8.98 9.87 11.97
N GLY A 232 -9.94 9.89 12.90
CA GLY A 232 -10.03 10.93 13.93
C GLY A 232 -8.82 10.99 14.88
N ARG A 233 -8.20 9.85 15.16
CA ARG A 233 -7.00 9.80 16.02
C ARG A 233 -5.79 10.45 15.34
N PHE A 234 -5.73 10.36 14.01
CA PHE A 234 -4.64 10.93 13.21
C PHE A 234 -5.01 12.28 12.60
N GLY A 235 -5.98 12.99 13.19
CA GLY A 235 -6.28 14.38 12.83
C GLY A 235 -7.15 14.56 11.58
N ARG A 236 -7.92 13.55 11.14
CA ARG A 236 -8.86 13.67 10.01
C ARG A 236 -10.32 13.50 10.45
N SER A 237 -11.16 14.46 10.08
CA SER A 237 -12.61 14.38 10.27
C SER A 237 -13.29 13.56 9.18
N LYS A 238 -14.48 13.02 9.45
CA LYS A 238 -15.28 12.26 8.45
C LYS A 238 -15.54 13.07 7.17
N ALA A 239 -15.91 14.35 7.32
CA ALA A 239 -16.13 15.25 6.19
C ALA A 239 -14.85 15.43 5.34
N SER A 240 -13.68 15.52 5.98
CA SER A 240 -12.40 15.59 5.26
C SER A 240 -12.05 14.29 4.55
N THR A 241 -12.43 13.13 5.09
CA THR A 241 -12.26 11.83 4.40
C THR A 241 -13.10 11.77 3.13
N GLU A 242 -14.38 12.10 3.21
CA GLU A 242 -15.28 12.08 2.06
C GLU A 242 -14.87 13.09 0.98
N ALA A 243 -14.41 14.28 1.40
CA ALA A 243 -13.89 15.28 0.48
C ALA A 243 -12.64 14.77 -0.26
N ALA A 244 -11.71 14.13 0.46
CA ALA A 244 -10.50 13.57 -0.14
C ALA A 244 -10.81 12.48 -1.18
N GLN A 245 -11.73 11.56 -0.86
CA GLN A 245 -12.14 10.47 -1.76
C GLN A 245 -12.82 10.96 -3.04
N LYS A 246 -13.53 12.10 -2.97
CA LYS A 246 -14.20 12.74 -4.11
C LYS A 246 -13.30 13.73 -4.85
N SER A 247 -12.17 14.11 -4.25
CA SER A 247 -11.32 15.15 -4.81
C SER A 247 -10.56 14.66 -6.03
N SER A 248 -10.86 15.27 -7.18
CA SER A 248 -9.88 15.31 -8.26
C SER A 248 -8.83 16.35 -7.86
N LEU A 249 -7.65 15.89 -7.44
CA LEU A 249 -6.48 16.71 -7.13
C LEU A 249 -5.87 17.40 -8.36
N SER A 250 -6.69 17.65 -9.38
CA SER A 250 -6.28 18.33 -10.61
C SER A 250 -5.87 19.79 -10.37
N LYS A 251 -6.14 20.37 -9.19
CA LYS A 251 -5.59 21.66 -8.74
C LYS A 251 -5.89 21.94 -7.28
N MET A 252 -4.94 21.64 -6.39
CA MET A 252 -4.85 22.36 -5.11
C MET A 252 -3.68 23.33 -5.22
N ASP A 253 -3.83 24.55 -4.69
CA ASP A 253 -2.72 25.48 -4.53
C ASP A 253 -1.52 24.75 -3.94
N GLU A 254 -0.31 25.01 -4.42
CA GLU A 254 0.92 24.32 -4.01
C GLU A 254 1.12 24.36 -2.48
N LYS A 255 0.67 25.45 -1.83
CA LYS A 255 0.62 25.58 -0.37
C LYS A 255 -0.35 24.61 0.31
N ILE A 256 -1.51 24.39 -0.29
CA ILE A 256 -2.49 23.41 0.21
C ILE A 256 -1.97 22.00 -0.04
N ALA A 257 -1.37 21.71 -1.20
CA ALA A 257 -0.75 20.43 -1.51
C ALA A 257 0.40 20.09 -0.53
N ALA A 258 1.26 21.06 -0.23
CA ALA A 258 2.31 20.91 0.78
C ALA A 258 1.72 20.66 2.18
N GLY A 259 0.66 21.38 2.56
CA GLY A 259 -0.05 21.15 3.83
C GLY A 259 -0.72 19.77 3.91
N VAL A 260 -1.28 19.27 2.81
CA VAL A 260 -1.87 17.92 2.72
C VAL A 260 -0.79 16.85 2.86
N LYS A 261 0.33 17.02 2.17
CA LYS A 261 1.49 16.11 2.26
C LYS A 261 2.06 16.08 3.68
N GLN A 262 2.22 17.24 4.31
CA GLN A 262 2.73 17.32 5.68
C GLN A 262 1.80 16.61 6.68
N ARG A 263 0.48 16.84 6.58
CA ARG A 263 -0.50 16.12 7.42
C ARG A 263 -0.50 14.62 7.18
N ALA A 264 -0.30 14.19 5.93
CA ALA A 264 -0.20 12.76 5.61
C ALA A 264 1.02 12.13 6.27
N LYS A 265 2.18 12.80 6.17
CA LYS A 265 3.42 12.37 6.82
C LYS A 265 3.25 12.22 8.34
N GLU A 266 2.70 13.23 9.00
CA GLU A 266 2.45 13.21 10.45
C GLU A 266 1.50 12.08 10.86
N ALA A 267 0.43 11.86 10.09
CA ALA A 267 -0.52 10.77 10.35
C ALA A 267 0.12 9.39 10.22
N VAL A 268 0.91 9.16 9.16
CA VAL A 268 1.62 7.90 8.92
C VAL A 268 2.67 7.66 10.00
N GLU A 269 3.45 8.67 10.36
CA GLU A 269 4.46 8.59 11.42
C GLU A 269 3.82 8.24 12.78
N ALA A 270 2.70 8.87 13.12
CA ALA A 270 1.96 8.56 14.33
C ALA A 270 1.41 7.12 14.33
N ALA A 271 0.93 6.63 13.19
CA ALA A 271 0.43 5.26 13.06
C ALA A 271 1.55 4.22 13.15
N VAL A 272 2.72 4.47 12.53
CA VAL A 272 3.92 3.63 12.66
C VAL A 272 4.38 3.60 14.11
N LYS A 273 4.41 4.76 14.79
CA LYS A 273 4.76 4.85 16.21
C LYS A 273 3.81 4.03 17.09
N TRP A 274 2.52 4.02 16.77
CA TRP A 274 1.56 3.19 17.49
C TRP A 274 1.89 1.69 17.34
N VAL A 275 2.17 1.21 16.12
CA VAL A 275 2.59 -0.20 15.94
C VAL A 275 3.90 -0.51 16.66
N ARG A 276 4.82 0.46 16.73
CA ARG A 276 6.10 0.32 17.46
C ARG A 276 5.95 0.08 18.96
N ASN A 277 4.85 0.50 19.57
CA ASN A 277 4.62 0.27 21.01
C ASN A 277 4.68 -1.21 21.38
N THR A 278 4.19 -2.09 20.51
CA THR A 278 4.20 -3.54 20.74
C THR A 278 5.16 -4.30 19.83
N ARG A 279 5.65 -3.65 18.76
CA ARG A 279 6.59 -4.21 17.79
C ARG A 279 7.71 -3.21 17.49
N GLU A 280 8.72 -3.13 18.35
CA GLU A 280 9.78 -2.11 18.26
C GLU A 280 10.52 -2.10 16.91
N ILE A 281 10.67 -3.27 16.27
CA ILE A 281 11.34 -3.40 14.97
C ILE A 281 10.54 -2.84 13.78
N ALA A 282 9.31 -2.36 14.01
CA ALA A 282 8.43 -1.86 12.96
C ALA A 282 9.05 -0.65 12.24
N GLU A 283 9.30 -0.78 10.95
CA GLU A 283 9.93 0.24 10.11
C GLU A 283 9.66 -0.12 8.65
N PRO A 284 8.53 0.37 8.10
CA PRO A 284 8.26 0.31 6.67
C PRO A 284 9.38 0.94 5.85
N ASN A 285 9.63 0.39 4.66
CA ASN A 285 10.56 1.01 3.73
C ASN A 285 10.04 2.39 3.25
N PRO A 286 10.93 3.28 2.77
CA PRO A 286 10.55 4.63 2.32
C PRO A 286 9.48 4.65 1.22
N GLY A 287 9.52 3.71 0.28
CA GLY A 287 8.51 3.58 -0.78
C GLY A 287 7.11 3.28 -0.24
N PHE A 288 7.00 2.38 0.74
CA PHE A 288 5.74 2.08 1.42
C PHE A 288 5.27 3.23 2.30
N ILE A 289 6.17 3.98 2.95
CA ILE A 289 5.78 5.20 3.66
C ILE A 289 5.15 6.21 2.68
N ALA A 290 5.77 6.46 1.53
CA ALA A 290 5.21 7.36 0.52
C ALA A 290 3.83 6.87 0.01
N GLN A 291 3.66 5.57 -0.18
CA GLN A 291 2.38 4.97 -0.56
C GLN A 291 1.32 5.08 0.55
N LEU A 292 1.70 4.98 1.82
CA LEU A 292 0.78 5.19 2.95
C LEU A 292 0.38 6.67 3.09
N GLU A 293 1.28 7.59 2.79
CA GLU A 293 0.97 9.01 2.71
C GLU A 293 -0.05 9.28 1.59
N MET A 294 0.12 8.65 0.41
CA MET A 294 -0.87 8.70 -0.66
C MET A 294 -2.20 8.07 -0.24
N TRP A 295 -2.18 6.90 0.39
CA TRP A 295 -3.38 6.22 0.92
C TRP A 295 -4.18 7.16 1.83
N TRP A 296 -3.49 7.82 2.76
CA TRP A 296 -4.09 8.83 3.60
C TRP A 296 -4.58 10.03 2.80
N ALA A 297 -3.78 10.58 1.89
CA ALA A 297 -4.15 11.74 1.07
C ALA A 297 -5.43 11.48 0.26
N MET A 298 -5.62 10.28 -0.29
CA MET A 298 -6.84 9.83 -0.99
C MET A 298 -8.04 9.60 -0.06
N GLY A 299 -7.84 9.66 1.26
CA GLY A 299 -8.89 9.37 2.24
C GLY A 299 -9.21 7.89 2.37
N CYS A 300 -8.23 7.02 2.17
CA CYS A 300 -8.36 5.56 2.31
C CYS A 300 -9.53 5.00 1.46
N PRO A 301 -9.54 5.21 0.13
CA PRO A 301 -10.66 4.87 -0.74
C PRO A 301 -10.82 3.35 -0.91
N ALA A 302 -12.03 2.92 -1.24
CA ALA A 302 -12.30 1.51 -1.57
C ALA A 302 -11.76 1.10 -2.96
N ASP A 303 -11.62 2.08 -3.85
CA ASP A 303 -11.05 1.95 -5.20
C ASP A 303 -9.85 2.90 -5.31
N VAL A 304 -8.66 2.31 -5.36
CA VAL A 304 -7.39 3.02 -5.52
C VAL A 304 -7.08 3.26 -7.00
N GLU A 305 -7.39 2.30 -7.87
CA GLU A 305 -7.07 2.34 -9.30
C GLU A 305 -7.83 3.45 -10.03
N GLY A 306 -9.07 3.72 -9.62
CA GLY A 306 -9.87 4.84 -10.13
C GLY A 306 -9.43 6.22 -9.63
N HIS A 307 -8.59 6.30 -8.60
CA HIS A 307 -8.27 7.58 -7.95
C HIS A 307 -7.20 8.37 -8.72
N PRO A 308 -7.40 9.67 -9.04
CA PRO A 308 -6.45 10.46 -9.84
C PRO A 308 -5.00 10.50 -9.30
N ILE A 309 -4.83 10.60 -7.97
CA ILE A 309 -3.49 10.53 -7.34
C ILE A 309 -2.74 9.25 -7.73
N TYR A 310 -3.41 8.10 -7.56
CA TYR A 310 -2.79 6.81 -7.80
C TYR A 310 -2.48 6.65 -9.29
N GLN A 311 -3.41 7.00 -10.18
CA GLN A 311 -3.17 6.92 -11.61
C GLN A 311 -1.97 7.78 -12.05
N ARG A 312 -1.79 8.97 -11.44
CA ARG A 312 -0.67 9.86 -11.77
C ARG A 312 0.65 9.27 -11.30
N TRP A 313 0.66 8.73 -10.09
CA TRP A 313 1.83 8.03 -9.54
C TRP A 313 2.19 6.78 -10.34
N ALA A 314 1.20 5.94 -10.68
CA ALA A 314 1.39 4.73 -11.48
C ALA A 314 1.91 5.07 -12.90
N PHE A 315 1.40 6.14 -13.51
CA PHE A 315 1.90 6.63 -14.79
C PHE A 315 3.34 7.16 -14.70
N GLN A 316 3.67 7.96 -13.68
CA GLN A 316 5.04 8.45 -13.48
C GLN A 316 6.03 7.29 -13.31
N ARG A 317 5.64 6.26 -12.55
CA ARG A 317 6.45 5.05 -12.39
C ARG A 317 6.68 4.31 -13.70
N GLU A 318 5.63 4.11 -14.49
CA GLU A 318 5.72 3.47 -15.81
C GLU A 318 6.66 4.25 -16.74
N ILE A 319 6.64 5.59 -16.66
CA ILE A 319 7.61 6.44 -17.36
C ILE A 319 9.03 6.18 -16.87
N ASP A 320 9.26 6.22 -15.56
CA ASP A 320 10.60 6.06 -14.99
C ASP A 320 11.20 4.68 -15.33
N GLU A 321 10.39 3.62 -15.28
CA GLU A 321 10.77 2.26 -15.70
C GLU A 321 11.09 2.19 -17.20
N SER A 322 10.25 2.76 -18.05
CA SER A 322 10.49 2.81 -19.51
C SER A 322 11.76 3.57 -19.84
N VAL A 323 11.97 4.71 -19.19
CA VAL A 323 13.14 5.55 -19.37
C VAL A 323 14.41 4.85 -18.89
N ALA A 324 14.35 4.14 -17.76
CA ALA A 324 15.45 3.31 -17.27
C ALA A 324 15.79 2.18 -18.25
N ALA A 325 14.78 1.59 -18.90
CA ALA A 325 14.95 0.62 -19.98
C ALA A 325 15.40 1.24 -21.31
N GLY A 326 15.50 2.58 -21.40
CA GLY A 326 15.88 3.28 -22.61
C GLY A 326 14.80 3.30 -23.70
N GLN A 327 13.54 3.12 -23.31
CA GLN A 327 12.37 3.08 -24.18
C GLN A 327 11.40 4.23 -23.86
N ALA A 328 10.60 4.65 -24.85
CA ALA A 328 9.48 5.54 -24.57
C ALA A 328 8.34 4.74 -23.93
N PRO A 329 7.54 5.36 -23.04
CA PRO A 329 6.39 4.69 -22.43
C PRO A 329 5.38 4.24 -23.47
N SER A 330 4.87 3.01 -23.32
CA SER A 330 3.90 2.44 -24.27
C SER A 330 2.48 2.96 -24.05
N ARG A 331 2.09 3.20 -22.79
CA ARG A 331 0.79 3.77 -22.42
C ARG A 331 0.93 5.27 -22.16
N LEU A 332 0.53 6.09 -23.12
CA LEU A 332 0.53 7.55 -22.99
C LEU A 332 -0.76 8.03 -22.31
N ARG A 333 -0.64 8.74 -21.19
CA ARG A 333 -1.75 9.44 -20.54
C ARG A 333 -1.75 10.91 -20.95
N PHE A 334 -2.93 11.43 -21.32
CA PHE A 334 -3.13 12.83 -21.68
C PHE A 334 -4.08 13.47 -20.68
N GLU A 335 -3.57 14.39 -19.85
CA GLU A 335 -4.31 14.97 -18.72
C GLU A 335 -5.55 15.79 -19.19
N ASP A 336 -5.57 16.25 -20.44
CA ASP A 336 -6.70 16.98 -21.03
C ASP A 336 -7.87 16.11 -21.49
N GLU A 337 -7.68 14.79 -21.66
CA GLU A 337 -8.77 13.88 -22.06
C GLU A 337 -9.59 13.37 -20.86
N GLU A 338 -9.00 13.37 -19.66
CA GLU A 338 -9.66 12.88 -18.44
C GLU A 338 -10.49 13.95 -17.74
N VAL A 339 -10.13 15.22 -17.91
CA VAL A 339 -10.85 16.36 -17.31
C VAL A 339 -11.75 16.98 -18.37
N LYS A 340 -12.95 16.41 -18.56
CA LYS A 340 -13.96 16.91 -19.51
C LYS A 340 -14.57 18.27 -19.15
N GLU A 341 -14.23 18.85 -18.00
CA GLU A 341 -14.75 20.15 -17.57
C GLU A 341 -13.77 21.29 -17.88
N ASP A 342 -14.27 22.34 -18.53
CA ASP A 342 -13.60 23.63 -18.72
C ASP A 342 -13.47 24.41 -17.39
N GLY A 343 -12.90 23.80 -16.35
CA GLY A 343 -12.58 24.46 -15.08
C GLY A 343 -11.84 25.78 -15.25
N GLU A 344 -12.39 26.84 -14.66
CA GLU A 344 -11.83 28.19 -14.61
C GLU A 344 -10.54 28.19 -13.78
N GLY A 345 -9.43 27.83 -14.41
CA GLY A 345 -8.11 28.04 -13.82
C GLY A 345 -7.71 29.50 -13.93
N GLU A 346 -7.49 30.17 -12.81
CA GLU A 346 -6.75 31.44 -12.80
C GLU A 346 -5.34 31.17 -13.34
N GLY A 347 -4.93 31.91 -14.37
CA GLY A 347 -3.59 31.79 -14.94
C GLY A 347 -3.51 32.19 -16.40
N LYS A 348 -2.32 32.03 -16.97
CA LYS A 348 -2.02 32.44 -18.36
C LYS A 348 -2.14 31.24 -19.30
N GLU A 349 -3.03 31.36 -20.27
CA GLU A 349 -3.19 30.41 -21.37
C GLU A 349 -2.02 30.55 -22.34
N LEU A 350 -1.45 29.42 -22.78
CA LEU A 350 -0.35 29.40 -23.72
C LEU A 350 -0.90 29.24 -25.14
N ARG A 351 -0.65 30.24 -26.00
CA ARG A 351 -1.09 30.25 -27.40
C ARG A 351 0.11 30.28 -28.34
N CYS A 352 0.00 29.63 -29.50
CA CYS A 352 1.03 29.68 -30.53
C CYS A 352 1.21 31.10 -31.06
N LYS A 353 2.44 31.63 -31.10
CA LYS A 353 2.68 33.00 -31.55
C LYS A 353 2.37 33.26 -33.03
N LYS A 354 2.48 32.22 -33.88
CA LYS A 354 2.24 32.30 -35.33
C LYS A 354 0.76 32.29 -35.71
N CYS A 355 -0.06 31.43 -35.07
CA CYS A 355 -1.47 31.27 -35.45
C CYS A 355 -2.47 31.51 -34.32
N ARG A 356 -1.99 31.88 -33.12
CA ARG A 356 -2.79 32.15 -31.91
C ARG A 356 -3.66 30.98 -31.42
N ARG A 357 -3.47 29.76 -31.96
CA ARG A 357 -4.11 28.53 -31.46
C ARG A 357 -3.64 28.24 -30.04
N THR A 358 -4.57 27.92 -29.15
CA THR A 358 -4.28 27.45 -27.79
C THR A 358 -3.51 26.14 -27.82
N LEU A 359 -2.41 26.10 -27.08
CA LEU A 359 -1.54 24.93 -26.92
C LEU A 359 -1.68 24.33 -25.53
N ALA A 360 -1.81 25.14 -24.48
CA ALA A 360 -2.02 24.66 -23.12
C ALA A 360 -2.87 25.66 -22.34
N THR A 361 -3.78 25.16 -21.52
CA THR A 361 -4.50 25.98 -20.55
C THR A 361 -3.68 26.07 -19.25
N PRO A 362 -3.94 27.06 -18.37
CA PRO A 362 -3.13 27.28 -17.17
C PRO A 362 -3.11 26.11 -16.18
N ARG A 363 -3.88 25.04 -16.42
CA ARG A 363 -3.89 23.87 -15.54
C ARG A 363 -2.88 22.79 -15.89
N PHE A 364 -2.45 22.80 -17.13
CA PHE A 364 -1.47 21.84 -17.63
C PHE A 364 -0.08 22.47 -17.71
N VAL A 365 0.14 23.64 -17.10
CA VAL A 365 1.44 24.31 -17.05
C VAL A 365 2.08 23.95 -15.72
N LEU A 366 3.27 23.35 -15.80
CA LEU A 366 4.04 22.91 -14.64
C LEU A 366 5.00 24.03 -14.21
N GLU A 367 4.93 24.40 -12.94
CA GLU A 367 5.92 25.25 -12.30
C GLU A 367 7.16 24.40 -11.96
N HIS A 368 8.35 24.97 -12.11
CA HIS A 368 9.59 24.31 -11.71
C HIS A 368 10.47 25.30 -10.98
N GLU A 369 11.10 24.83 -9.90
CA GLU A 369 11.91 25.67 -9.04
C GLU A 369 13.32 25.87 -9.66
N PRO A 370 13.81 27.12 -9.78
CA PRO A 370 15.14 27.39 -10.29
C PRO A 370 16.22 26.90 -9.30
N GLN A 371 17.15 26.07 -9.75
CA GLN A 371 18.30 25.65 -8.94
C GLN A 371 19.43 26.70 -9.01
N GLY A 372 19.52 27.53 -7.97
CA GLY A 372 20.58 28.54 -7.76
C GLY A 372 20.06 29.98 -7.70
N GLN A 373 20.94 30.96 -7.46
CA GLN A 373 20.63 32.41 -7.40
C GLN A 373 20.25 33.03 -8.77
N ALA A 374 19.91 32.23 -9.77
CA ALA A 374 19.49 32.71 -11.09
C ALA A 374 18.06 33.27 -11.02
N GLN A 375 17.94 34.52 -10.59
CA GLN A 375 16.72 35.32 -10.68
C GLN A 375 16.50 35.72 -12.14
N GLY A 376 15.87 34.85 -12.94
CA GLY A 376 15.51 35.15 -14.32
C GLY A 376 14.33 34.31 -14.80
N ASP A 377 13.50 34.88 -15.67
CA ASP A 377 12.40 34.18 -16.32
C ASP A 377 12.92 33.00 -17.15
N CYS A 378 12.42 31.79 -16.89
CA CYS A 378 12.77 30.60 -17.66
C CYS A 378 12.38 30.75 -19.14
N GLY A 379 13.30 30.40 -20.06
CA GLY A 379 13.01 30.37 -21.50
C GLY A 379 12.10 29.21 -21.92
N HIS A 380 11.88 28.27 -21.00
CA HIS A 380 11.10 27.06 -21.15
C HIS A 380 9.86 27.12 -20.25
N LEU A 381 8.70 26.92 -20.86
CA LEU A 381 7.43 26.71 -20.17
C LEU A 381 7.17 25.20 -20.19
N PHE A 382 7.14 24.57 -19.02
CA PHE A 382 6.89 23.14 -18.92
C PHE A 382 5.40 22.87 -18.85
N VAL A 383 4.96 21.79 -19.49
CA VAL A 383 3.56 21.39 -19.55
C VAL A 383 3.42 19.89 -19.33
N GLU A 384 2.24 19.45 -18.92
CA GLU A 384 1.88 18.03 -18.94
C GLU A 384 1.70 17.55 -20.39
N PRO A 385 1.82 16.24 -20.68
CA PRO A 385 1.51 15.70 -22.00
C PRO A 385 0.03 15.93 -22.34
N LEU A 386 -0.20 16.60 -23.49
CA LEU A 386 -1.55 16.97 -23.97
C LEU A 386 -1.91 16.19 -25.23
N SER A 387 -3.21 15.95 -25.43
CA SER A 387 -3.76 15.15 -26.52
C SER A 387 -3.25 15.54 -27.91
N TRP A 388 -3.00 16.84 -28.14
CA TRP A 388 -2.47 17.31 -29.43
C TRP A 388 -1.01 16.90 -29.70
N MET A 389 -0.27 16.44 -28.68
CA MET A 389 1.08 15.91 -28.81
C MET A 389 1.09 14.42 -29.22
N ARG A 390 -0.07 13.75 -29.18
CA ARG A 390 -0.23 12.30 -29.41
C ARG A 390 0.47 11.79 -30.65
N GLU A 391 0.24 12.43 -31.80
CA GLU A 391 0.83 12.01 -33.09
C GLU A 391 2.36 11.94 -33.06
N GLU A 392 3.01 12.77 -32.23
CA GLU A 392 4.46 12.76 -32.07
C GLU A 392 4.91 11.73 -31.02
N LEU A 393 4.19 11.62 -29.90
CA LEU A 393 4.57 10.75 -28.79
C LEU A 393 4.35 9.26 -29.11
N GLU A 394 3.33 8.91 -29.88
CA GLU A 394 3.05 7.54 -30.32
C GLU A 394 4.12 6.98 -31.27
N LYS A 395 5.02 7.82 -31.80
CA LYS A 395 6.19 7.38 -32.57
C LYS A 395 7.22 6.65 -31.71
N GLY A 396 7.12 6.73 -30.38
CA GLY A 396 7.98 5.99 -29.45
C GLY A 396 9.41 6.52 -29.35
N ALA A 397 9.68 7.74 -29.81
CA ALA A 397 11.00 8.36 -29.67
C ALA A 397 11.21 8.90 -28.25
N LEU A 398 12.42 8.71 -27.69
CA LEU A 398 12.81 9.20 -26.36
C LEU A 398 12.84 10.73 -26.25
N GLU A 399 13.09 11.42 -27.35
CA GLU A 399 13.12 12.86 -27.46
C GLU A 399 12.65 13.29 -28.85
N GLY A 400 12.10 14.50 -28.94
CA GLY A 400 11.60 15.01 -30.21
C GLY A 400 11.14 16.47 -30.15
N ARG A 401 10.62 16.96 -31.27
CA ARG A 401 10.18 18.34 -31.45
C ARG A 401 8.66 18.42 -31.46
N LEU A 402 8.11 19.36 -30.70
CA LEU A 402 6.68 19.64 -30.68
C LEU A 402 6.34 20.72 -31.71
N CYS A 403 5.44 20.40 -32.64
CA CYS A 403 4.93 21.30 -33.66
C CYS A 403 3.50 21.73 -33.34
N CYS A 404 3.12 22.94 -33.77
CA CYS A 404 1.76 23.44 -33.57
C CYS A 404 0.75 22.53 -34.29
N PRO A 405 -0.33 22.08 -33.62
CA PRO A 405 -1.31 21.13 -34.20
C PRO A 405 -2.22 21.77 -35.27
N ASN A 406 -2.06 23.07 -35.55
CA ASN A 406 -2.71 23.68 -36.69
C ASN A 406 -1.98 23.28 -37.97
N GLY A 407 -2.62 22.46 -38.81
CA GLY A 407 -2.06 21.97 -40.08
C GLY A 407 -1.62 23.07 -41.05
N LYS A 408 -2.17 24.29 -40.95
CA LYS A 408 -1.72 25.44 -41.75
C LYS A 408 -0.49 26.15 -41.15
N CYS A 409 -0.21 25.93 -39.86
CA CYS A 409 0.83 26.63 -39.13
C CYS A 409 2.16 25.87 -39.13
N GLY A 410 2.13 24.60 -38.70
CA GLY A 410 3.29 23.70 -38.63
C GLY A 410 4.51 24.24 -37.88
N ALA A 411 4.36 25.26 -37.05
CA ALA A 411 5.49 25.93 -36.41
C ALA A 411 6.07 25.06 -35.29
N ALA A 412 7.39 24.97 -35.21
CA ALA A 412 8.06 24.37 -34.06
C ALA A 412 7.83 25.23 -32.80
N VAL A 413 7.02 24.73 -31.87
CA VAL A 413 6.63 25.45 -30.64
C VAL A 413 7.39 24.98 -29.42
N GLY A 414 7.95 23.77 -29.45
CA GLY A 414 8.58 23.17 -28.28
C GLY A 414 9.41 21.93 -28.59
N ARG A 415 9.79 21.22 -27.53
CA ARG A 415 10.46 19.92 -27.55
C ARG A 415 10.00 19.07 -26.38
N TYR A 416 10.18 17.75 -26.49
CA TYR A 416 9.97 16.84 -25.37
C TYR A 416 11.19 15.91 -25.20
N SER A 417 11.41 15.45 -23.97
CA SER A 417 12.34 14.37 -23.65
C SER A 417 11.79 13.57 -22.47
N TRP A 418 11.63 12.27 -22.67
CA TRP A 418 11.21 11.35 -21.62
C TRP A 418 12.27 11.21 -20.53
N ARG A 419 13.55 11.34 -20.90
CA ARG A 419 14.68 11.42 -19.95
C ARG A 419 14.71 12.72 -19.15
N GLY A 420 13.93 13.71 -19.57
CA GLY A 420 13.99 15.06 -19.04
C GLY A 420 15.20 15.83 -19.55
N PHE A 421 15.24 17.11 -19.24
CA PHE A 421 16.40 17.97 -19.53
C PHE A 421 16.48 19.13 -18.56
N ARG A 422 17.69 19.70 -18.47
CA ARG A 422 17.97 20.86 -17.64
C ARG A 422 17.44 22.15 -18.28
N CYS A 423 16.68 22.93 -17.52
CA CYS A 423 16.24 24.27 -17.90
C CYS A 423 17.40 25.28 -17.79
N SER A 424 17.26 26.44 -18.44
CA SER A 424 18.24 27.54 -18.34
C SER A 424 18.37 28.10 -16.92
N CYS A 425 17.36 27.91 -16.06
CA CYS A 425 17.41 28.26 -14.64
C CYS A 425 18.14 27.22 -13.77
N GLY A 426 18.64 26.14 -14.37
CA GLY A 426 19.34 25.08 -13.67
C GLY A 426 18.46 23.92 -13.19
N GLY A 427 17.13 24.12 -13.10
CA GLY A 427 16.18 23.09 -12.67
C GLY A 427 16.12 21.89 -13.63
N TRP A 428 16.04 20.68 -13.07
CA TRP A 428 15.89 19.43 -13.82
C TRP A 428 14.42 19.02 -13.82
N VAL A 429 13.85 18.74 -15.01
CA VAL A 429 12.45 18.33 -15.16
C VAL A 429 12.38 17.04 -15.96
N THR A 430 11.77 16.00 -15.37
CA THR A 430 11.56 14.67 -15.97
C THR A 430 10.15 14.17 -15.66
N PRO A 431 9.37 13.71 -16.66
CA PRO A 431 9.61 13.91 -18.09
C PRO A 431 9.52 15.40 -18.47
N GLY A 432 10.35 15.83 -19.43
CA GLY A 432 10.43 17.24 -19.81
C GLY A 432 9.66 17.54 -21.08
N PHE A 433 8.45 18.08 -20.99
CA PHE A 433 7.73 18.67 -22.14
C PHE A 433 7.80 20.18 -22.05
N SER A 434 8.49 20.83 -22.98
CA SER A 434 8.64 22.29 -22.96
C SER A 434 8.16 22.97 -24.22
N LEU A 435 7.38 24.02 -24.02
CA LEU A 435 7.10 25.06 -24.99
C LEU A 435 8.11 26.21 -24.84
N GLN A 436 8.64 26.69 -25.96
CA GLN A 436 9.60 27.80 -25.95
C GLN A 436 8.87 29.12 -25.75
N ARG A 437 9.23 29.89 -24.71
CA ARG A 437 8.62 31.21 -24.41
C ARG A 437 8.73 32.20 -25.58
N ALA A 438 9.76 32.06 -26.43
CA ALA A 438 9.90 32.86 -27.65
C ALA A 438 8.88 32.54 -28.76
N ARG A 439 8.25 31.35 -28.72
CA ARG A 439 7.34 30.81 -29.74
C ARG A 439 5.89 30.76 -29.30
N VAL A 440 5.60 31.10 -28.05
CA VAL A 440 4.25 31.12 -27.47
C VAL A 440 3.95 32.47 -26.83
N ASP A 441 2.67 32.83 -26.79
CA ASP A 441 2.17 33.99 -26.07
C ASP A 441 1.40 33.53 -24.83
N GLU A 442 1.65 34.20 -23.71
CA GLU A 442 0.93 33.99 -22.45
C GLU A 442 -0.24 34.98 -22.35
N VAL A 443 -1.47 34.48 -22.43
CA VAL A 443 -2.69 35.31 -22.42
C VAL A 443 -3.48 35.05 -21.14
N LYS A 444 -3.73 36.07 -20.33
CA LYS A 444 -4.65 35.94 -19.19
C LYS A 444 -6.07 35.71 -19.72
N LYS A 445 -6.77 34.70 -19.21
CA LYS A 445 -8.20 34.48 -19.52
C LYS A 445 -8.98 35.63 -18.88
N VAL A 446 -9.25 36.70 -19.62
CA VAL A 446 -10.23 37.71 -19.21
C VAL A 446 -11.58 37.04 -19.35
N GLY A 447 -12.27 36.80 -18.24
CA GLY A 447 -13.61 36.24 -18.27
C GLY A 447 -14.46 37.01 -19.27
N THR A 448 -15.04 36.32 -20.25
CA THR A 448 -16.03 36.90 -21.15
C THR A 448 -17.34 37.08 -20.38
N GLY A 449 -17.32 37.93 -19.36
CA GLY A 449 -18.51 38.61 -18.88
C GLY A 449 -18.85 39.65 -19.93
N ALA A 450 -20.01 39.51 -20.56
CA ALA A 450 -20.56 40.52 -21.44
C ALA A 450 -20.64 41.87 -20.69
N LYS A 451 -19.67 42.77 -20.92
CA LYS A 451 -19.73 44.24 -20.79
C LYS A 451 -18.34 44.83 -21.04
N GLY A 452 -18.21 45.64 -22.10
CA GLY A 452 -17.06 46.53 -22.27
C GLY A 452 -16.41 46.55 -23.65
N MET A 453 -17.19 46.72 -24.73
CA MET A 453 -16.62 47.23 -25.99
C MET A 453 -16.31 48.72 -25.81
N ALA A 454 -15.13 49.04 -25.28
CA ALA A 454 -14.61 50.41 -25.26
C ALA A 454 -13.08 50.45 -25.09
N SER A 455 -12.31 49.88 -26.02
CA SER A 455 -10.88 50.20 -26.14
C SER A 455 -10.27 49.84 -27.50
N LEU A 456 -10.96 50.09 -28.60
CA LEU A 456 -10.34 50.07 -29.93
C LEU A 456 -10.38 51.48 -30.50
N GLY A 457 -9.22 52.13 -30.50
CA GLY A 457 -9.00 53.48 -31.00
C GLY A 457 -9.19 53.59 -32.52
N ILE A 458 -10.44 53.68 -32.95
CA ILE A 458 -10.81 54.05 -34.31
C ILE A 458 -11.26 55.52 -34.26
N ARG A 459 -10.47 56.42 -34.87
CA ARG A 459 -10.85 57.83 -35.08
C ARG A 459 -12.08 57.88 -36.00
N MET A 460 -13.20 58.39 -35.49
CA MET A 460 -14.37 58.72 -36.32
C MET A 460 -14.14 60.04 -37.06
N PRO A 461 -14.64 60.20 -38.31
CA PRO A 461 -14.56 61.46 -39.04
C PRO A 461 -15.52 62.52 -38.45
N PRO A 462 -15.22 63.82 -38.61
CA PRO A 462 -16.03 64.88 -38.02
C PRO A 462 -17.41 64.98 -38.69
N GLY A 463 -18.45 64.83 -37.90
CA GLY A 463 -19.84 64.97 -38.33
C GLY A 463 -20.19 66.41 -38.68
N THR A 464 -20.87 66.57 -39.82
CA THR A 464 -21.44 67.82 -40.33
C THR A 464 -22.49 68.39 -39.37
N GLY A 465 -22.31 69.66 -39.01
CA GLY A 465 -23.24 70.41 -38.15
C GLY A 465 -24.61 70.60 -38.80
N ARG A 466 -25.66 70.57 -37.96
CA ARG A 466 -26.96 71.14 -38.30
C ARG A 466 -26.95 72.63 -37.95
N LEU A 467 -27.27 73.45 -38.94
CA LEU A 467 -28.00 74.71 -38.74
C LEU A 467 -29.49 74.41 -38.62
#